data_AF-A0A3C0CVK0-F1
#
_entry.id   AF-A0A3C0CVK0-F1
#
_cell.length_a   1.000
_cell.length_b   1.000
_cell.length_c   1.000
_cell.angle_alpha   90.00
_cell.angle_beta   90.00
_cell.angle_gamma   90.00
#
_symmetry.space_group_name_H-M   'P 1'
#
loop_
_entity.id
_entity.type
_entity.pdbx_description
1 polymer ?
#
loop_
_entity_poly.entity_id
_entity_poly.type
_entity_poly.pdbx_seq_one_letter_code
_entity_poly.pdbx_strand_id
1 'polypeptide(L)' 'MSYGQTSQPVSCVVPAYNEEKHISCVLEALCNMPDLVKIVVVDDSSTDHTPEVVQSFCAKDPRIQL' A
#
# COMPACT_ATOMS: atom_id res chain seq x y z
N MET A 1 12.70 16.02 29.19
CA MET A 1 12.70 16.53 27.80
C MET A 1 12.02 15.47 26.95
N SER A 2 10.77 15.69 26.56
CA SER A 2 10.06 14.81 25.64
C SER A 2 10.38 15.32 24.24
N TYR A 3 11.12 14.55 23.45
CA TYR A 3 11.14 14.77 22.00
C TYR A 3 9.74 14.44 21.52
N GLY A 4 8.94 15.47 21.22
CA GLY A 4 7.67 15.27 20.54
C GLY A 4 7.95 14.50 19.27
N GLN A 5 7.39 13.30 19.15
CA GLN A 5 7.41 12.56 17.90
C GLN A 5 6.57 13.35 16.91
N THR A 6 7.21 14.20 16.09
CA THR A 6 6.57 14.78 14.92
C THR A 6 6.53 13.68 13.88
N SER A 7 5.53 12.80 13.97
CA SER A 7 5.22 11.91 12.86
C SER A 7 4.80 12.79 11.68
N GLN A 8 5.68 12.90 10.68
CA GLN A 8 5.35 13.56 9.44
C GLN A 8 4.55 12.57 8.59
N PRO A 9 3.40 12.98 8.02
CA PRO A 9 2.61 12.10 7.18
C PRO A 9 3.44 11.69 5.95
N VAL A 10 3.55 10.37 5.73
CA VAL A 10 4.29 9.79 4.60
C VAL A 10 3.31 9.20 3.59
N SER A 11 3.67 9.31 2.31
CA SER A 11 3.01 8.57 1.22
C SER A 11 3.94 7.49 0.69
N CYS A 12 3.42 6.29 0.44
CA CYS A 12 4.15 5.17 -0.14
C CYS A 12 3.69 4.94 -1.58
N VAL A 13 4.63 4.67 -2.49
CA VAL A 13 4.35 4.24 -3.86
C VAL A 13 4.92 2.83 -4.05
N VAL A 14 4.09 1.91 -4.54
CA VAL A 14 4.40 0.49 -4.71
C VAL A 14 4.24 0.12 -6.19
N PRO A 15 5.32 0.09 -6.98
CA PRO A 15 5.24 -0.46 -8.33
C PRO A 15 4.99 -1.98 -8.25
N ALA A 16 4.09 -2.49 -9.10
CA ALA A 16 3.74 -3.90 -9.13
C ALA A 16 3.60 -4.40 -10.58
N TYR A 17 4.19 -5.57 -10.86
CA TYR A 17 4.03 -6.30 -12.12
C TYR A 17 4.05 -7.80 -11.83
N ASN A 18 2.93 -8.48 -12.04
CA ASN A 18 2.78 -9.91 -11.78
C ASN A 18 3.18 -10.35 -10.34
N GLU A 19 2.66 -9.64 -9.34
CA GLU A 19 2.93 -9.81 -7.91
C GLU A 19 1.76 -10.45 -7.13
N GLU A 20 0.87 -11.21 -7.79
CA GLU A 20 -0.34 -11.79 -7.15
C GLU A 20 -0.03 -12.59 -5.86
N LYS A 21 1.18 -13.13 -5.74
CA LYS A 21 1.65 -13.95 -4.62
C LYS A 21 2.25 -13.15 -3.47
N HIS A 22 2.67 -11.91 -3.69
CA HIS A 22 3.43 -11.14 -2.71
C HIS A 22 2.78 -9.81 -2.34
N ILE A 23 2.01 -9.21 -3.25
CA ILE A 23 1.46 -7.86 -3.05
C ILE A 23 0.58 -7.76 -1.80
N SER A 24 -0.12 -8.84 -1.43
CA SER A 24 -0.93 -8.90 -0.21
C SER A 24 -0.08 -8.70 1.06
N CYS A 25 1.05 -9.39 1.18
CA CYS A 25 1.97 -9.27 2.31
C CYS A 25 2.54 -7.85 2.43
N VAL A 26 2.90 -7.24 1.29
CA VAL A 26 3.39 -5.86 1.24
C VAL A 26 2.31 -4.89 1.72
N LEU A 27 1.08 -5.00 1.19
CA LEU A 27 -0.02 -4.12 1.59
C LEU A 27 -0.42 -4.31 3.05
N GLU A 28 -0.42 -5.54 3.57
CA GLU A 28 -0.64 -5.83 5.00
C GLU A 28 0.40 -5.14 5.88
N ALA A 29 1.68 -5.17 5.50
CA ALA A 29 2.74 -4.49 6.24
C ALA A 29 2.55 -2.97 6.22
N LEU A 30 2.22 -2.39 5.07
CA LEU A 30 2.00 -0.94 4.92
C LEU A 30 0.75 -0.46 5.68
N CYS A 31 -0.33 -1.24 5.69
CA CYS A 31 -1.54 -0.93 6.47
C CYS A 31 -1.26 -0.77 7.97
N ASN A 32 -0.28 -1.51 8.49
CA ASN A 32 0.12 -1.47 9.90
C ASN A 32 1.09 -0.31 10.25
N MET A 33 1.48 0.52 9.28
CA MET A 33 2.32 1.69 9.54
C MET A 33 1.45 2.91 9.87
N PRO A 34 1.55 3.48 11.10
CA PRO A 34 0.68 4.57 11.54
C PRO A 34 0.97 5.90 10.83
N ASP A 35 2.18 6.08 10.30
CA ASP A 35 2.62 7.33 9.67
C ASP A 35 2.24 7.42 8.18
N LEU A 36 1.74 6.31 7.59
CA LEU A 36 1.30 6.29 6.20
C LEU A 36 -0.13 6.80 6.06
N VAL A 37 -0.26 7.91 5.33
CA VAL A 37 -1.56 8.53 5.02
C VAL A 37 -2.06 8.18 3.63
N LYS A 38 -1.18 7.70 2.75
CA LYS A 38 -1.51 7.33 1.37
C LYS A 38 -0.60 6.21 0.87
N ILE A 39 -1.17 5.23 0.19
CA ILE A 39 -0.47 4.14 -0.48
C ILE A 39 -0.97 4.12 -1.93
N VAL A 40 -0.08 4.31 -2.89
CA VAL A 40 -0.38 4.24 -4.32
C VAL A 40 0.31 3.03 -4.89
N VAL A 41 -0.46 2.02 -5.30
CA VAL A 41 0.06 0.93 -6.11
C VAL A 41 0.06 1.39 -7.56
N VAL A 42 1.14 1.12 -8.28
CA VAL A 42 1.22 1.40 -9.71
C VAL A 42 1.32 0.06 -10.42
N ASP A 43 0.21 -0.39 -11.02
CA ASP A 43 0.19 -1.60 -11.83
C ASP A 43 0.84 -1.33 -13.20
N ASP A 44 1.92 -2.06 -13.48
CA ASP A 44 2.67 -1.96 -14.74
C ASP A 44 2.11 -2.95 -15.78
N SER A 45 0.79 -2.92 -15.98
CA SER A 45 0.07 -3.83 -16.89
C SER A 45 0.24 -5.31 -16.52
N SER A 46 0.00 -5.67 -15.26
CA SER A 46 0.04 -7.07 -14.84
C SER A 46 -0.93 -7.92 -15.66
N THR A 47 -0.52 -9.16 -15.91
CA THR A 47 -1.28 -10.17 -16.67
C THR A 47 -1.85 -11.27 -15.77
N ASP A 48 -1.53 -11.21 -14.48
CA ASP A 48 -2.03 -12.09 -13.43
C ASP A 48 -3.07 -11.36 -12.54
N HIS A 49 -3.38 -11.91 -11.37
CA HIS A 49 -4.39 -11.35 -10.48
C HIS A 49 -3.91 -10.20 -9.58
N THR A 50 -2.75 -9.58 -9.86
CA THR A 50 -2.22 -8.46 -9.07
C THR A 50 -3.23 -7.32 -8.90
N PRO A 51 -3.90 -6.81 -9.97
CA PRO A 51 -4.85 -5.70 -9.84
C PRO A 51 -6.04 -6.05 -8.95
N GLU A 52 -6.58 -7.26 -9.07
CA GLU A 52 -7.72 -7.74 -8.29
C GLU A 52 -7.37 -7.88 -6.81
N VAL A 53 -6.17 -8.36 -6.51
CA VAL A 53 -5.68 -8.41 -5.13
C VAL A 53 -5.64 -6.99 -4.57
N VAL A 54 -5.04 -6.03 -5.27
CA VAL A 54 -4.96 -4.62 -4.80
C VAL A 54 -6.33 -3.99 -4.62
N GLN A 55 -7.26 -4.19 -5.57
CA GLN A 55 -8.64 -3.68 -5.46
C GLN A 55 -9.35 -4.20 -4.21
N SER A 56 -9.09 -5.46 -3.80
CA SER A 56 -9.63 -6.02 -2.57
C SER A 56 -9.12 -5.29 -1.31
N PHE A 57 -7.93 -4.71 -1.36
CA PHE A 57 -7.35 -3.88 -0.30
C PHE A 57 -7.88 -2.44 -0.35
N CYS A 58 -8.05 -1.85 -1.54
CA CYS A 58 -8.72 -0.54 -1.69
C CYS A 58 -10.13 -0.52 -1.07
N ALA A 59 -10.87 -1.63 -1.14
CA ALA A 59 -12.18 -1.76 -0.53
C ALA A 59 -12.14 -1.80 1.02
N LYS A 60 -10.99 -2.16 1.62
CA LYS A 60 -10.80 -2.33 3.07
C LYS A 60 -10.10 -1.15 3.73
N ASP A 61 -9.17 -0.51 3.01
CA ASP A 61 -8.38 0.62 3.51
C ASP A 61 -8.46 1.79 2.52
N PRO A 62 -9.10 2.91 2.88
CA PRO A 62 -9.28 4.06 2.00
C PRO A 62 -7.97 4.81 1.68
N ARG A 63 -6.86 4.48 2.36
CA ARG A 63 -5.54 5.03 2.06
C ARG A 63 -4.93 4.43 0.80
N ILE A 64 -5.42 3.28 0.34
CA ILE A 64 -4.85 2.53 -0.79
C ILE A 64 -5.57 2.92 -2.10
N GLN A 65 -4.77 3.23 -3.11
CA GLN A 65 -5.21 3.51 -4.47
C GLN A 65 -4.39 2.64 -5.44
N LEU A 66 -5.06 2.04 -6.42
CA LEU A 66 -4.46 1.38 -7.58
C LEU A 66 -4.31 2.37 -8.74
#